data_AF-A0A352HT07-F1
#
_entry.id   AF-A0A352HT07-F1
#
_cell.length_a   1.000
_cell.length_b   1.000
_cell.length_c   1.000
_cell.angle_alpha   90.00
_cell.angle_beta   90.00
_cell.angle_gamma   90.00
#
_symmetry.space_group_name_H-M   'P 1'
#
loop_
_entity.id
_entity.type
_entity.pdbx_description
1 polymer ?
#
loop_
_entity_poly.entity_id
_entity_poly.type
_entity_poly.pdbx_seq_one_letter_code
_entity_poly.pdbx_strand_id
1 'polypeptide(L)'
;MDTAALNKTIRDTAALDATMPDAPRLTLRKADRLHHRTLVNGLYDGGNSLYSYPLRMQWRALSQEELAASFRGDVPKGIAPVQMMVTIPKRKQRHAVDRVLMRRRVREAYRLSRRQLLDCVCSMPYATVSLSFVYISDKKCGYAKVQSAVVTLLNKLCKALAEKQEAMP
;
A
#
# COMPACT_ATOMS: atom_id res chain seq x y z
N MET A 1 -54.33 -24.36 -0.58
CA MET A 1 -53.51 -23.46 0.24
C MET A 1 -52.41 -22.93 -0.66
N ASP A 2 -52.49 -21.62 -0.91
CA ASP A 2 -52.00 -20.96 -2.12
C ASP A 2 -50.47 -20.86 -2.19
N THR A 3 -49.87 -21.51 -3.19
CA THR A 3 -48.41 -21.46 -3.48
C THR A 3 -47.94 -20.07 -3.96
N ALA A 4 -48.86 -19.11 -4.13
CA ALA A 4 -48.56 -17.73 -4.48
C ALA A 4 -48.08 -16.87 -3.29
N ALA A 5 -48.37 -17.26 -2.04
CA ALA A 5 -48.05 -16.45 -0.86
C ALA A 5 -46.57 -16.56 -0.43
N LEU A 6 -45.91 -17.70 -0.69
CA LEU A 6 -44.50 -17.90 -0.30
C LEU A 6 -43.51 -17.18 -1.24
N ASN A 7 -43.90 -16.96 -2.50
CA ASN A 7 -43.08 -16.24 -3.48
C ASN A 7 -43.20 -14.70 -3.37
N LYS A 8 -44.05 -14.19 -2.47
CA LYS A 8 -44.20 -12.75 -2.24
C LYS A 8 -43.21 -12.24 -1.18
N THR A 9 -42.81 -13.05 -0.21
CA THR A 9 -41.83 -12.65 0.83
C THR A 9 -40.39 -12.57 0.31
N ILE A 10 -40.06 -13.29 -0.77
CA ILE A 10 -38.70 -13.27 -1.35
C ILE A 10 -38.47 -12.00 -2.20
N ARG A 11 -39.52 -11.27 -2.59
CA ARG A 11 -39.39 -10.08 -3.45
C ARG A 11 -39.02 -8.80 -2.70
N ASP A 12 -39.12 -8.79 -1.37
CA ASP A 12 -38.80 -7.60 -0.55
C ASP A 12 -37.37 -7.59 0.02
N THR A 13 -36.50 -8.52 -0.38
CA THR A 13 -35.05 -8.44 -0.08
C THR A 13 -34.22 -7.78 -1.18
N ALA A 14 -34.82 -7.48 -2.34
CA ALA A 14 -34.16 -6.81 -3.45
C ALA A 14 -34.00 -5.28 -3.26
N ALA A 15 -34.59 -4.71 -2.21
CA ALA A 15 -34.57 -3.28 -1.93
C ALA A 15 -33.52 -2.83 -0.89
N LEU A 16 -32.63 -3.73 -0.45
CA LEU A 16 -31.52 -3.40 0.47
C LEU A 16 -30.15 -3.31 -0.22
N ASP A 17 -30.06 -3.55 -1.52
CA ASP A 17 -28.78 -3.53 -2.28
C ASP A 17 -28.52 -2.23 -3.07
N ALA A 18 -29.34 -1.19 -2.85
CA ALA A 18 -29.30 0.04 -3.65
C ALA A 18 -28.46 1.19 -3.05
N THR A 19 -27.82 1.01 -1.89
CA THR A 19 -26.98 2.07 -1.28
C THR A 19 -25.80 1.50 -0.48
N MET A 20 -24.90 0.78 -1.14
CA MET A 20 -23.53 0.61 -0.65
C MET A 20 -22.62 1.39 -1.61
N PRO A 21 -21.94 2.47 -1.20
CA PRO A 21 -20.99 3.15 -2.07
C PRO A 21 -19.93 2.13 -2.47
N ASP A 22 -19.67 2.01 -3.79
CA ASP A 22 -18.70 1.11 -4.43
C ASP A 22 -17.49 0.89 -3.51
N ALA A 23 -17.48 -0.26 -2.80
CA ALA A 23 -16.38 -0.56 -1.91
C ALA A 23 -15.12 -0.66 -2.77
N PRO A 24 -14.17 0.29 -2.67
CA PRO A 24 -13.06 0.41 -3.61
C PRO A 24 -12.32 -0.92 -3.65
N ARG A 25 -12.36 -1.58 -4.82
CA ARG A 25 -11.77 -2.90 -5.00
C ARG A 25 -10.32 -2.88 -4.52
N LEU A 26 -10.03 -3.63 -3.46
CA LEU A 26 -8.70 -3.77 -2.86
C LEU A 26 -7.77 -4.58 -3.77
N THR A 27 -7.42 -4.00 -4.92
CA THR A 27 -6.65 -4.61 -6.01
C THR A 27 -5.36 -3.84 -6.24
N LEU A 28 -4.23 -4.55 -6.25
CA LEU A 28 -2.91 -3.97 -6.54
C LEU A 28 -2.68 -3.95 -8.06
N ARG A 29 -3.00 -2.82 -8.68
CA ARG A 29 -2.82 -2.58 -10.12
C ARG A 29 -1.33 -2.37 -10.44
N LYS A 30 -1.00 -2.28 -11.73
CA LYS A 30 0.39 -2.00 -12.16
C LYS A 30 0.90 -0.65 -11.65
N ALA A 31 0.04 0.37 -11.64
CA ALA A 31 0.34 1.72 -11.17
C ALA A 31 0.72 1.78 -9.68
N ASP A 32 0.13 0.91 -8.86
CA ASP A 32 0.40 0.79 -7.42
C ASP A 32 1.78 0.18 -7.11
N ARG A 33 2.48 -0.34 -8.14
CA ARG A 33 3.80 -0.95 -7.99
C ARG A 33 4.87 0.10 -8.23
N LEU A 34 5.76 0.27 -7.26
CA LEU A 34 6.96 1.06 -7.45
C LEU A 34 7.95 0.30 -8.34
N HIS A 35 8.15 0.79 -9.57
CA HIS A 35 8.99 0.12 -10.58
C HIS A 35 9.83 1.08 -11.44
N HIS A 36 9.55 2.38 -11.42
CA HIS A 36 10.40 3.36 -12.10
C HIS A 36 11.74 3.48 -11.39
N ARG A 37 12.84 3.22 -12.11
CA ARG A 37 14.21 3.26 -11.57
C ARG A 37 14.54 4.59 -10.89
N THR A 38 14.11 5.71 -11.48
CA THR A 38 14.26 7.05 -10.90
C THR A 38 13.68 7.14 -9.49
N LEU A 39 12.41 6.72 -9.32
CA LEU A 39 11.72 6.78 -8.03
C LEU A 39 12.30 5.78 -7.03
N VAL A 40 12.68 4.59 -7.49
CA VAL A 40 13.35 3.58 -6.66
C VAL A 40 14.68 4.11 -6.13
N ASN A 41 15.51 4.69 -6.99
CA ASN A 41 16.80 5.25 -6.58
C ASN A 41 16.60 6.42 -5.62
N GLY A 42 15.74 7.38 -5.98
CA GLY A 42 15.42 8.51 -5.12
C GLY A 42 14.88 8.09 -3.74
N LEU A 43 14.14 6.99 -3.67
CA LEU A 43 13.68 6.41 -2.40
C LEU A 43 14.82 5.90 -1.52
N TYR A 44 15.87 5.30 -2.09
CA TYR A 44 17.02 4.81 -1.31
C TYR A 44 18.05 5.90 -1.02
N ASP A 45 18.18 6.89 -1.89
CA ASP A 45 19.18 7.96 -1.74
C ASP A 45 18.75 9.03 -0.73
N GLY A 46 17.45 9.31 -0.62
CA GLY A 46 16.92 10.37 0.24
C GLY A 46 15.59 10.04 0.92
N GLY A 47 15.23 8.77 1.01
CA GLY A 47 14.02 8.32 1.71
C GLY A 47 14.24 8.16 3.21
N ASN A 48 13.15 8.34 3.95
CA ASN A 48 13.11 8.12 5.39
C ASN A 48 12.80 6.64 5.70
N SER A 49 13.25 6.17 6.86
CA SER A 49 13.06 4.77 7.27
C SER A 49 12.18 4.64 8.52
N LEU A 50 11.24 3.69 8.49
CA LEU A 50 10.43 3.27 9.61
C LEU A 50 10.63 1.78 9.89
N TYR A 51 10.52 1.40 11.15
CA TYR A 51 10.79 0.04 11.60
C TYR A 51 9.61 -0.54 12.37
N SER A 52 9.29 -1.80 12.05
CA SER A 52 8.39 -2.65 12.81
C SER A 52 8.71 -4.11 12.48
N TYR A 53 9.40 -4.80 13.40
CA TYR A 53 9.86 -6.16 13.14
C TYR A 53 8.69 -7.08 12.70
N PRO A 54 8.80 -7.84 11.60
CA PRO A 54 10.02 -8.21 10.86
C PRO A 54 10.32 -7.35 9.61
N LEU A 55 9.72 -6.17 9.51
CA LEU A 55 9.80 -5.28 8.35
C LEU A 55 10.52 -3.97 8.69
N ARG A 56 11.30 -3.50 7.71
CA ARG A 56 11.71 -2.11 7.58
C ARG A 56 10.97 -1.51 6.39
N MET A 57 10.46 -0.30 6.51
CA MET A 57 9.87 0.43 5.40
C MET A 57 10.71 1.66 5.11
N GLN A 58 11.11 1.85 3.85
CA GLN A 58 11.61 3.13 3.38
C GLN A 58 10.50 3.84 2.64
N TRP A 59 10.39 5.15 2.83
CA TRP A 59 9.37 5.97 2.20
C TRP A 59 9.94 7.31 1.73
N ARG A 60 9.34 7.84 0.66
CA ARG A 60 9.62 9.18 0.14
C ARG A 60 8.34 9.73 -0.48
N ALA A 61 7.94 10.92 -0.06
CA ALA A 61 6.84 11.67 -0.66
C ALA A 61 7.42 12.80 -1.51
N LEU A 62 6.79 13.07 -2.65
CA LEU A 62 7.19 14.11 -3.59
C LEU A 62 6.01 15.05 -3.86
N SER A 63 6.27 16.36 -3.90
CA SER A 63 5.34 17.34 -4.47
C SER A 63 5.22 17.16 -6.00
N GLN A 64 4.31 17.90 -6.62
CA GLN A 64 4.17 17.89 -8.08
C GLN A 64 5.44 18.42 -8.77
N GLU A 65 6.06 19.47 -8.23
CA GLU A 65 7.31 20.03 -8.78
C GLU A 65 8.47 19.05 -8.62
N GLU A 66 8.63 18.46 -7.44
CA GLU A 66 9.72 17.50 -7.18
C GLU A 66 9.59 16.24 -8.04
N LEU A 67 8.35 15.78 -8.28
CA LEU A 67 8.08 14.67 -9.16
C LEU A 67 8.48 15.00 -10.60
N ALA A 68 8.09 16.19 -11.09
CA ALA A 68 8.47 16.65 -12.43
C ALA A 68 10.00 16.77 -12.57
N ALA A 69 10.66 17.36 -11.58
CA ALA A 69 12.12 17.53 -11.56
C ALA A 69 12.90 16.21 -11.49
N SER A 70 12.28 15.14 -10.98
CA SER A 70 12.91 13.82 -10.91
C SER A 70 13.12 13.19 -12.29
N PHE A 71 12.35 13.58 -13.31
CA PHE A 71 12.46 13.05 -14.67
C PHE A 71 13.08 14.09 -15.60
N ARG A 72 13.91 13.65 -16.55
CA ARG A 72 14.55 14.53 -17.55
C ARG A 72 13.59 15.02 -18.65
N GLY A 73 12.33 14.61 -18.60
CA GLY A 73 11.29 14.90 -19.57
C GLY A 73 9.93 14.63 -18.93
N ASP A 74 8.93 14.28 -19.73
CA ASP A 74 7.57 14.06 -19.20
C ASP A 74 7.53 12.98 -18.12
N VAL A 75 6.76 13.25 -17.08
CA VAL A 75 6.47 12.29 -16.03
C VAL A 75 5.74 11.09 -16.64
N PRO A 76 6.24 9.84 -16.46
CA PRO A 76 5.59 8.66 -17.01
C PRO A 76 4.12 8.54 -16.57
N LYS A 77 3.24 8.22 -17.52
CA LYS A 77 1.83 7.93 -17.21
C LYS A 77 1.72 6.71 -16.29
N GLY A 78 0.79 6.76 -15.34
CA GLY A 78 0.49 5.64 -14.45
C GLY A 78 1.30 5.61 -13.14
N ILE A 79 1.85 6.76 -12.71
CA ILE A 79 2.29 6.94 -11.33
C ILE A 79 1.05 7.17 -10.46
N ALA A 80 0.82 6.26 -9.52
CA ALA A 80 -0.28 6.37 -8.57
C ALA A 80 0.12 7.25 -7.37
N PRO A 81 -0.84 7.85 -6.64
CA PRO A 81 -0.56 8.63 -5.42
C PRO A 81 0.25 7.84 -4.38
N VAL A 82 0.10 6.51 -4.36
CA VAL A 82 0.92 5.62 -3.55
C VAL A 82 1.44 4.46 -4.39
N GLN A 83 2.75 4.25 -4.34
CA GLN A 83 3.42 3.14 -5.01
C GLN A 83 4.22 2.34 -3.99
N MET A 84 4.16 1.00 -4.08
CA MET A 84 4.92 0.15 -3.18
C MET A 84 5.70 -0.95 -3.88
N MET A 85 6.80 -1.37 -3.26
CA MET A 85 7.50 -2.59 -3.58
C MET A 85 7.84 -3.38 -2.32
N VAL A 86 8.11 -4.68 -2.53
CA VAL A 86 8.47 -5.60 -1.46
C VAL A 86 9.77 -6.31 -1.81
N THR A 87 10.78 -6.08 -1.00
CA THR A 87 12.12 -6.65 -1.10
C THR A 87 12.31 -7.70 -0.02
N ILE A 88 12.56 -8.94 -0.44
CA ILE A 88 12.93 -10.04 0.47
C ILE A 88 14.37 -10.46 0.13
N PRO A 89 15.39 -9.99 0.87
CA PRO A 89 16.79 -10.27 0.55
C PRO A 89 17.13 -11.76 0.62
N LYS A 90 17.89 -12.28 -0.36
CA LYS A 90 18.38 -13.67 -0.38
C LYS A 90 19.19 -14.03 0.86
N ARG A 91 19.96 -13.06 1.39
CA ARG A 91 20.75 -13.23 2.63
C ARG A 91 19.87 -13.54 3.85
N LYS A 92 18.65 -13.00 3.88
CA LYS A 92 17.70 -13.17 4.98
C LYS A 92 16.80 -14.39 4.79
N GLN A 93 16.38 -14.68 3.56
CA GLN A 93 15.56 -15.85 3.23
C GLN A 93 16.22 -16.62 2.09
N ARG A 94 16.97 -17.67 2.44
CA ARG A 94 17.79 -18.44 1.50
C ARG A 94 16.94 -19.24 0.51
N HIS A 95 15.86 -19.86 0.98
CA HIS A 95 14.97 -20.66 0.14
C HIS A 95 14.02 -19.78 -0.68
N ALA A 96 13.88 -20.11 -1.96
CA ALA A 96 13.01 -19.36 -2.88
C ALA A 96 11.55 -19.40 -2.45
N VAL A 97 11.07 -20.56 -2.00
CA VAL A 97 9.70 -20.76 -1.51
C VAL A 97 9.41 -19.83 -0.33
N ASP A 98 10.36 -19.70 0.61
CA ASP A 98 10.21 -18.82 1.77
C ASP A 98 10.16 -17.35 1.36
N ARG A 99 11.01 -16.92 0.39
CA ARG A 99 10.95 -15.55 -0.15
C ARG A 99 9.60 -15.24 -0.80
N VAL A 100 9.09 -16.17 -1.61
CA VAL A 100 7.80 -16.02 -2.30
C VAL A 100 6.67 -15.94 -1.28
N LEU A 101 6.67 -16.83 -0.29
CA LEU A 101 5.69 -16.82 0.80
C LEU A 101 5.70 -15.48 1.54
N MET A 102 6.87 -15.00 1.96
CA MET A 102 6.96 -13.72 2.67
C MET A 102 6.54 -12.54 1.79
N ARG A 103 6.92 -12.52 0.51
CA ARG A 103 6.47 -11.49 -0.43
C ARG A 103 4.95 -11.49 -0.59
N ARG A 104 4.33 -12.67 -0.68
CA ARG A 104 2.87 -12.81 -0.75
C ARG A 104 2.20 -12.29 0.54
N ARG A 105 2.69 -12.69 1.72
CA ARG A 105 2.16 -12.24 3.02
C ARG A 105 2.21 -10.72 3.18
N VAL A 106 3.34 -10.08 2.83
CA VAL A 106 3.47 -8.63 2.92
C VAL A 106 2.52 -7.92 1.94
N ARG A 107 2.45 -8.39 0.69
CA ARG A 107 1.52 -7.81 -0.30
C ARG A 107 0.07 -7.93 0.12
N GLU A 108 -0.31 -9.07 0.70
CA GLU A 108 -1.68 -9.32 1.14
C GLU A 108 -2.05 -8.46 2.35
N ALA A 109 -1.17 -8.39 3.35
CA ALA A 109 -1.33 -7.49 4.48
C ALA A 109 -1.48 -6.03 4.02
N TYR A 110 -0.64 -5.58 3.09
CA TYR A 110 -0.76 -4.25 2.50
C TYR A 110 -2.08 -4.07 1.76
N ARG A 111 -2.47 -5.03 0.91
CA ARG A 111 -3.72 -4.98 0.13
C ARG A 111 -4.95 -4.75 1.01
N LEU A 112 -5.03 -5.45 2.14
CA LEU A 112 -6.13 -5.33 3.10
C LEU A 112 -6.10 -4.00 3.88
N SER A 113 -4.91 -3.47 4.17
CA SER A 113 -4.76 -2.26 5.00
C SER A 113 -4.55 -0.97 4.21
N ARG A 114 -4.39 -1.01 2.87
CA ARG A 114 -4.00 0.18 2.08
C ARG A 114 -5.03 1.30 2.10
N ARG A 115 -6.31 1.00 2.33
CA ARG A 115 -7.39 1.99 2.21
C ARG A 115 -7.13 3.19 3.12
N GLN A 116 -6.81 2.92 4.38
CA GLN A 116 -6.48 3.94 5.36
C GLN A 116 -5.29 4.80 4.94
N LEU A 117 -4.27 4.20 4.31
CA LEU A 117 -3.15 4.95 3.77
C LEU A 117 -3.56 5.84 2.59
N LEU A 118 -4.35 5.31 1.65
CA LEU A 118 -4.79 6.07 0.49
C LEU A 118 -5.64 7.27 0.90
N ASP A 119 -6.58 7.08 1.82
CA ASP A 119 -7.44 8.15 2.33
C ASP A 119 -6.58 9.26 2.97
N CYS A 120 -5.54 8.89 3.73
CA CYS A 120 -4.59 9.83 4.33
C CYS A 120 -3.70 10.55 3.31
N VAL A 121 -3.20 9.86 2.27
CA VAL A 121 -2.31 10.47 1.26
C VAL A 121 -3.10 11.38 0.32
N CYS A 122 -4.32 10.99 -0.06
CA CYS A 122 -5.16 11.79 -0.94
C CYS A 122 -5.62 13.11 -0.31
N SER A 123 -5.60 13.24 1.02
CA SER A 123 -5.87 14.50 1.72
C SER A 123 -4.65 15.41 1.85
N MET A 124 -3.47 15.00 1.36
CA MET A 124 -2.20 15.72 1.48
C MET A 124 -1.71 16.21 0.11
N PRO A 125 -0.93 17.30 0.03
CA PRO A 125 -0.48 17.91 -1.24
C PRO A 125 0.70 17.15 -1.89
N TYR A 126 0.72 15.81 -1.79
CA TYR A 126 1.76 14.99 -2.41
C TYR A 126 1.28 14.45 -3.75
N ALA A 127 2.13 14.56 -4.78
CA ALA A 127 1.85 13.96 -6.08
C ALA A 127 2.01 12.43 -6.05
N THR A 128 3.02 11.94 -5.32
CA THR A 128 3.24 10.51 -5.14
C THR A 128 4.01 10.19 -3.85
N VAL A 129 3.68 9.06 -3.23
CA VAL A 129 4.39 8.47 -2.10
C VAL A 129 4.94 7.11 -2.50
N SER A 130 6.27 7.00 -2.52
CA SER A 130 7.00 5.77 -2.85
C SER A 130 7.33 4.99 -1.59
N LEU A 131 7.03 3.70 -1.57
CA LEU A 131 7.23 2.79 -0.43
C LEU A 131 8.06 1.57 -0.80
N SER A 132 8.99 1.17 0.08
CA SER A 132 9.74 -0.07 -0.03
C SER A 132 9.70 -0.83 1.29
N PHE A 133 8.98 -1.94 1.32
CA PHE A 133 9.03 -2.89 2.42
C PHE A 133 10.22 -3.83 2.25
N VAL A 134 11.10 -3.89 3.24
CA VAL A 134 12.26 -4.76 3.29
C VAL A 134 12.11 -5.73 4.45
N TYR A 135 12.16 -7.03 4.15
CA TYR A 135 12.12 -8.07 5.19
C TYR A 135 13.49 -8.22 5.83
N ILE A 136 13.57 -8.03 7.14
CA ILE A 136 14.83 -7.99 7.89
C ILE A 136 15.07 -9.22 8.77
N SER A 137 14.06 -10.07 8.95
CA SER A 137 14.17 -11.33 9.71
C SER A 137 14.80 -12.45 8.89
N ASP A 138 15.62 -13.25 9.54
CA ASP A 138 16.20 -14.49 9.02
C ASP A 138 15.23 -15.69 9.07
N LYS A 139 14.19 -15.59 9.89
CA LYS A 139 13.17 -16.64 10.06
C LYS A 139 11.88 -16.30 9.31
N LYS A 140 11.10 -17.32 8.97
CA LYS A 140 9.73 -17.16 8.48
C LYS A 140 8.84 -16.66 9.61
N CYS A 141 8.19 -15.53 9.42
CA CYS A 141 7.16 -15.05 10.34
C CYS A 141 5.77 -15.43 9.86
N GLY A 142 4.89 -15.81 10.79
CA GLY A 142 3.47 -16.05 10.52
C GLY A 142 2.76 -14.82 9.98
N TYR A 143 1.62 -15.04 9.31
CA TYR A 143 0.87 -13.96 8.65
C TYR A 143 0.42 -12.87 9.63
N ALA A 144 -0.16 -13.24 10.78
CA ALA A 144 -0.63 -12.28 11.78
C ALA A 144 0.47 -11.30 12.23
N LYS A 145 1.69 -11.80 12.43
CA LYS A 145 2.85 -10.97 12.79
C LYS A 145 3.24 -10.00 11.68
N VAL A 146 3.23 -10.47 10.42
CA VAL A 146 3.51 -9.61 9.25
C VAL A 146 2.43 -8.55 9.09
N GLN A 147 1.15 -8.92 9.24
CA GLN A 147 0.02 -8.00 9.13
C GLN A 147 0.09 -6.91 10.18
N SER A 148 0.29 -7.27 11.45
CA SER A 148 0.47 -6.31 12.54
C SER A 148 1.63 -5.33 12.28
N ALA A 149 2.75 -5.84 11.78
CA ALA A 149 3.90 -5.02 11.42
C ALA A 149 3.60 -4.04 10.26
N VAL A 150 2.90 -4.50 9.21
CA VAL A 150 2.46 -3.65 8.09
C VAL A 150 1.52 -2.55 8.59
N VAL A 151 0.46 -2.88 9.33
CA VAL A 151 -0.50 -1.89 9.86
C VAL A 151 0.23 -0.84 10.70
N THR A 152 1.13 -1.29 11.59
CA THR A 152 1.93 -0.40 12.42
C THR A 152 2.79 0.56 11.58
N LEU A 153 3.43 0.06 10.53
CA LEU A 153 4.23 0.88 9.62
C LEU A 153 3.38 1.89 8.86
N LEU A 154 2.21 1.49 8.38
CA LEU A 154 1.28 2.39 7.69
C LEU A 154 0.79 3.51 8.60
N ASN A 155 0.43 3.20 9.85
CA ASN A 155 0.02 4.23 10.81
C ASN A 155 1.16 5.21 11.14
N LYS A 156 2.39 4.70 11.31
CA LYS A 156 3.58 5.54 11.50
C LYS A 156 3.86 6.42 10.28
N LEU A 157 3.63 5.90 9.08
CA LEU A 157 3.79 6.65 7.83
C LEU A 157 2.81 7.80 7.74
N CYS A 158 1.52 7.57 8.01
CA CYS A 158 0.52 8.62 7.99
C CYS A 158 0.91 9.80 8.90
N LYS A 159 1.39 9.51 10.11
CA LYS A 159 1.90 10.53 11.04
C LYS A 159 3.10 11.28 10.47
N ALA A 160 4.10 10.54 9.98
CA ALA A 160 5.32 11.14 9.44
C ALA A 160 5.08 11.97 8.17
N LEU A 161 4.06 11.62 7.36
CA LEU A 161 3.66 12.40 6.20
C LEU A 161 2.97 13.70 6.58
N ALA A 162 2.13 13.68 7.63
CA ALA A 162 1.51 14.88 8.18
C ALA A 162 2.57 15.84 8.76
N GLU A 163 3.50 15.32 9.57
CA GLU A 163 4.61 16.10 10.13
C GLU A 163 5.49 16.72 9.02
N LYS A 164 5.77 15.95 7.95
CA LYS A 164 6.54 16.46 6.81
C LYS A 164 5.78 17.54 6.01
N GLN A 165 4.45 17.46 5.98
CA GLN A 165 3.61 18.47 5.33
C GLN A 165 3.66 19.79 6.12
N GLU A 166 3.55 19.74 7.45
CA GLU A 166 3.63 20.94 8.29
C GLU A 166 5.00 21.63 8.22
N ALA A 167 6.06 20.86 7.98
CA ALA A 167 7.40 21.38 7.77
C ALA A 167 7.64 21.98 6.36
N MET A 168 6.67 21.88 5.45
CA MET A 168 6.74 22.45 4.11
C MET A 168 6.01 23.82 4.12
N PRO A 169 6.73 24.95 4.08
CA PRO A 169 6.14 26.29 4.13
C PRO A 169 5.34 26.66 2.88
#